data_AF-A0A0R1L042-F1
#
_entry.id   AF-A0A0R1L042-F1
#
_cell.length_a   1.000
_cell.length_b   1.000
_cell.length_c   1.000
_cell.angle_alpha   90.00
_cell.angle_beta   90.00
_cell.angle_gamma   90.00
#
_symmetry.space_group_name_H-M   'P 1'
#
loop_
_entity.id
_entity.type
_entity.pdbx_description
1 polymer ?
#
loop_
_entity_poly.entity_id
_entity_poly.type
_entity_poly.pdbx_seq_one_letter_code
_entity_poly.pdbx_strand_id
1 'polypeptide(L)' 'MDIVLAIIWIILAAAIFVIVAGAFYLIYKNARGEQAPFKWRHLFVALAILSLLFTLFGGLLSILNNLQYGNP' A
#
# COMPACT_ATOMS: atom_id res chain seq x y z
N MET A 1 -8.86 -17.23 12.53
CA MET A 1 -8.10 -16.10 11.96
C MET A 1 -9.13 -15.04 11.60
N ASP A 2 -9.08 -13.88 12.26
CA ASP A 2 -10.16 -12.89 12.30
C ASP A 2 -10.49 -12.32 10.92
N ILE A 3 -11.77 -12.31 10.54
CA ILE A 3 -12.24 -11.87 9.20
C ILE A 3 -11.81 -10.43 8.89
N VAL A 4 -11.68 -9.61 9.94
CA VAL A 4 -11.19 -8.23 9.87
C VAL A 4 -9.75 -8.18 9.36
N LEU A 5 -8.88 -9.06 9.86
CA LEU A 5 -7.48 -9.11 9.42
C LEU A 5 -7.38 -9.53 7.96
N ALA A 6 -8.21 -10.49 7.52
CA ALA A 6 -8.25 -10.92 6.13
C ALA A 6 -8.69 -9.78 5.18
N ILE A 7 -9.71 -8.99 5.57
CA ILE A 7 -10.16 -7.82 4.80
C ILE A 7 -9.03 -6.78 4.67
N ILE A 8 -8.31 -6.50 5.76
CA ILE A 8 -7.17 -5.56 5.74
C ILE A 8 -6.11 -6.01 4.73
N TRP A 9 -5.74 -7.29 4.74
CA TRP A 9 -4.75 -7.83 3.80
C TRP A 9 -5.21 -7.76 2.33
N ILE A 10 -6.50 -8.01 2.07
CA ILE A 10 -7.06 -7.91 0.70
C ILE A 10 -7.00 -6.47 0.19
N ILE A 11 -7.41 -5.50 1.02
CA ILE A 11 -7.35 -4.07 0.66
C ILE A 11 -5.91 -3.66 0.38
N LEU A 12 -4.97 -4.12 1.21
CA LEU A 12 -3.56 -3.81 1.05
C LEU A 12 -2.98 -4.39 -0.24
N ALA A 13 -3.31 -5.65 -0.56
CA ALA A 13 -2.89 -6.29 -1.81
C ALA A 13 -3.45 -5.55 -3.04
N ALA A 14 -4.72 -5.14 -2.99
CA ALA A 14 -5.34 -4.35 -4.05
C ALA A 14 -4.65 -2.99 -4.24
N ALA A 15 -4.29 -2.31 -3.15
CA ALA A 15 -3.56 -1.05 -3.21
C ALA A 15 -2.18 -1.19 -3.90
N ILE A 16 -1.43 -2.25 -3.55
CA ILE A 16 -0.15 -2.56 -4.21
C ILE A 16 -0.36 -2.81 -5.71
N PHE A 17 -1.37 -3.61 -6.06
CA PHE A 17 -1.68 -3.92 -7.45
C PHE A 17 -2.00 -2.65 -8.27
N VAL A 18 -2.82 -1.74 -7.72
CA VAL A 18 -3.16 -0.47 -8.39
C VAL A 18 -1.93 0.39 -8.61
N ILE A 19 -1.01 0.47 -7.64
CA ILE A 19 0.25 1.21 -7.80
C ILE A 19 1.10 0.58 -8.90
N VAL A 20 1.27 -0.75 -8.92
CA VAL A 20 2.06 -1.44 -9.94
C VAL A 20 1.45 -1.23 -11.33
N ALA A 21 0.14 -1.41 -11.47
CA ALA A 21 -0.57 -1.17 -12.73
C ALA A 21 -0.44 0.28 -13.20
N GLY A 22 -0.56 1.25 -12.28
CA GLY A 22 -0.33 2.66 -12.55
C GLY A 22 1.10 2.94 -13.04
N ALA A 23 2.11 2.29 -12.45
CA ALA A 23 3.50 2.43 -12.87
C ALA A 23 3.70 1.90 -14.31
N PHE A 24 3.20 0.71 -14.63
CA PHE A 24 3.26 0.16 -15.98
C PHE A 24 2.54 1.04 -16.99
N TYR A 25 1.38 1.60 -16.63
CA TYR A 25 0.65 2.52 -17.49
C TYR A 25 1.45 3.79 -17.80
N LEU A 26 2.14 4.36 -16.80
CA LEU A 26 3.04 5.50 -17.00
C LEU A 26 4.21 5.17 -17.91
N ILE A 27 4.84 4.01 -17.72
CA ILE A 27 5.95 3.53 -18.57
C ILE A 27 5.45 3.38 -20.01
N TYR A 28 4.29 2.76 -20.21
CA TYR A 28 3.70 2.52 -21.52
C TYR A 28 3.40 3.84 -22.26
N LYS A 29 2.77 4.81 -21.59
CA LYS A 29 2.49 6.12 -22.18
C LYS A 29 3.77 6.89 -22.50
N ASN A 30 4.75 6.86 -21.60
CA ASN A 30 6.05 7.51 -21.80
C ASN A 30 6.82 6.90 -22.99
N ALA A 31 6.77 5.58 -23.18
CA ALA A 31 7.39 4.90 -24.32
C ALA A 31 6.75 5.29 -25.67
N ARG A 32 5.47 5.69 -25.66
CA ARG A 32 4.75 6.18 -26.85
C ARG A 32 4.85 7.69 -27.07
N GLY A 33 5.53 8.42 -26.17
CA GLY A 33 5.56 9.88 -26.19
C GLY A 33 4.20 10.54 -25.93
N GLU A 34 3.21 9.78 -25.43
CA GLU A 34 1.88 10.28 -25.12
C GLU A 34 1.87 10.92 -23.74
N GLN A 35 1.13 12.02 -23.57
CA GLN A 35 0.96 12.63 -22.25
C GLN A 35 0.16 11.70 -21.34
N ALA A 36 0.78 11.29 -20.23
CA ALA A 36 0.08 10.53 -19.21
C ALA A 36 -0.81 11.48 -18.37
N PRO A 37 -2.04 11.07 -18.02
CA PRO A 37 -2.94 11.86 -17.17
C PRO A 37 -2.37 12.11 -15.77
N PHE A 38 -1.45 11.25 -15.32
CA PHE A 38 -0.80 11.36 -14.02
C PHE A 38 0.72 11.41 -14.21
N LYS A 39 1.42 12.18 -13.37
CA LYS A 39 2.89 12.20 -13.36
C LYS A 39 3.45 11.16 -12.39
N TRP A 40 4.68 10.71 -12.63
CA TRP A 40 5.48 9.86 -11.71
C TRP A 40 5.44 10.32 -10.26
N ARG A 41 5.41 11.64 -10.01
CA ARG A 41 5.26 12.22 -8.66
C ARG A 41 4.04 11.66 -7.90
N HIS A 42 2.91 11.46 -8.57
CA HIS A 42 1.69 10.94 -7.92
C HIS A 42 1.87 9.48 -7.51
N LEU A 43 2.58 8.69 -8.33
CA LEU A 43 2.91 7.30 -8.02
C LEU A 43 3.82 7.23 -6.77
N PHE A 44 4.85 8.07 -6.71
CA PHE A 44 5.74 8.13 -5.54
C PHE A 44 5.02 8.58 -4.28
N VAL A 45 4.11 9.55 -4.39
CA VAL A 45 3.27 9.98 -3.25
C VAL A 45 2.35 8.83 -2.78
N ALA A 46 1.71 8.11 -3.71
CA ALA A 46 0.89 6.95 -3.37
C ALA A 46 1.72 5.85 -2.67
N LEU A 47 2.93 5.58 -3.15
CA LEU A 47 3.87 4.65 -2.53
C LEU A 47 4.27 5.07 -1.11
N ALA A 48 4.58 6.36 -0.93
CA ALA A 48 4.97 6.90 0.37
C ALA A 48 3.83 6.79 1.40
N ILE A 49 2.59 7.12 0.98
CA ILE A 49 1.40 6.98 1.82
C ILE A 49 1.17 5.51 2.18
N LEU A 50 1.27 4.60 1.20
CA LEU A 50 1.10 3.16 1.45
C LEU A 50 2.17 2.63 2.42
N SER A 51 3.43 3.02 2.24
CA SER A 51 4.54 2.64 3.13
C SER A 51 4.33 3.14 4.56
N LEU A 52 3.86 4.38 4.71
CA LEU A 52 3.56 4.97 6.01
C LEU A 52 2.40 4.23 6.69
N LEU A 53 1.32 3.92 5.96
CA LEU A 53 0.22 3.12 6.47
C LEU A 53 0.69 1.72 6.90
N PHE A 54 1.51 1.05 6.09
CA PHE A 54 2.02 -0.27 6.41
C PHE A 54 2.87 -0.26 7.70
N THR A 55 3.73 0.76 7.85
CA THR A 55 4.56 0.94 9.04
C THR A 55 3.72 1.20 10.29
N LEU A 56 2.71 2.07 10.20
CA LEU A 56 1.83 2.40 11.32
C LEU A 56 0.94 1.21 11.71
N PHE A 57 0.32 0.52 10.74
CA PHE A 57 -0.50 -0.65 11.01
C PHE A 57 0.33 -1.81 11.56
N GLY A 58 1.50 -2.11 10.97
CA GLY A 58 2.40 -3.15 11.46
C GLY A 58 2.91 -2.86 12.86
N GLY A 59 3.32 -1.62 13.13
CA GLY A 59 3.75 -1.17 14.46
C GLY A 59 2.62 -1.26 15.49
N LEU A 60 1.42 -0.81 15.15
CA LEU A 60 0.25 -0.88 16.03
C LEU A 60 -0.13 -2.33 16.35
N LEU A 61 -0.17 -3.21 15.34
CA LEU A 61 -0.45 -4.64 15.54
C LEU A 61 0.60 -5.29 16.45
N SER A 62 1.88 -4.94 16.29
CA SER A 62 2.96 -5.42 17.16
C SER A 62 2.75 -4.96 18.61
N ILE A 63 2.43 -3.68 18.84
CA ILE A 63 2.16 -3.15 20.18
C ILE A 63 0.97 -3.86 20.82
N LEU A 64 -0.15 -3.98 20.10
CA LEU A 64 -1.36 -4.64 20.59
C LEU A 64 -1.09 -6.11 20.94
N ASN A 65 -0.37 -6.84 20.10
CA ASN A 65 -0.04 -8.24 20.34
C ASN A 65 0.86 -8.40 21.57
N ASN A 66 1.87 -7.53 21.75
CA ASN A 66 2.72 -7.55 22.95
C ASN A 66 1.96 -7.16 24.22
N LEU A 67 1.01 -6.23 24.15
CA LEU A 67 0.16 -5.88 25.29
C LEU A 67 -0.79 -7.01 25.68
N GLN A 68 -1.31 -7.76 24.71
CA GLN A 68 -2.14 -8.96 24.97
C GLN A 68 -1.32 -10.13 25.54
N TYR A 69 -0.07 -10.32 25.10
CA TYR A 69 0.81 -11.38 25.62
C TYR A 69 1.49 -11.01 26.95
N GLY A 70 1.62 -9.72 27.28
CA GLY A 70 2.30 -9.23 28.47
C GLY A 70 1.46 -9.19 29.75
N ASN A 71 0.17 -9.50 29.67
CA ASN A 71 -0.73 -9.54 30.82
C ASN A 71 -1.18 -11.00 31.06
N PRO A 72 -0.65 -11.69 32.10
CA PRO A 72 -1.16 -13.00 32.49
C PRO A 72 -2.63 -12.92 32.97
#